data_AF-A0AAJ2BLP3-F1
#
_entry.id   AF-A0AAJ2BLP3-F1
#
_cell.length_a   1.000
_cell.length_b   1.000
_cell.length_c   1.000
_cell.angle_alpha   90.00
_cell.angle_beta   90.00
_cell.angle_gamma   90.00
#
_symmetry.space_group_name_H-M   'P 1'
#
loop_
_entity.id
_entity.type
_entity.pdbx_description
1 polymer ?
#
loop_
_entity_poly.entity_id
_entity_poly.type
_entity_poly.pdbx_seq_one_letter_code
_entity_poly.pdbx_strand_id
1 'polypeptide(L)'
;MKFASLKDGSRDGRLLLVSRDLRKAVFVPASMPRLQTVLDDWEACAPRLEELYSALNVGLIADAFDFDPRAVMAPLPRAYQWADASAFLAHGALMERAYDLDIKKDAGVPIIYQGSGDDFYGPCDDYPVPGEDQHIDFEGEVAVVLDDVPLGVQPPPPPLATSAC
;
A
#
# COMPACT_ATOMS: atom_id res chain seq x y z
N MET A 1 12.54 4.04 1.14
CA MET A 1 11.97 4.69 2.36
C MET A 1 10.80 3.87 2.92
N LYS A 2 10.35 4.15 4.16
CA LYS A 2 9.09 3.61 4.72
C LYS A 2 8.21 4.77 5.20
N PHE A 3 6.94 4.76 4.84
CA PHE A 3 5.98 5.83 5.16
C PHE A 3 4.84 5.31 6.03
N ALA A 4 4.28 6.20 6.85
CA ALA A 4 3.04 5.95 7.60
C ALA A 4 2.25 7.26 7.77
N SER A 5 0.95 7.15 8.01
CA SER A 5 0.05 8.30 8.22
C SER A 5 -0.45 8.28 9.67
N LEU A 6 0.03 9.22 10.49
CA LEU A 6 -0.33 9.32 11.91
C LEU A 6 -1.76 9.87 12.06
N LYS A 7 -2.54 9.30 12.99
CA LYS A 7 -3.85 9.84 13.39
C LYS A 7 -3.68 11.23 14.02
N ASP A 8 -4.09 12.28 13.29
CA ASP A 8 -4.03 13.68 13.75
C ASP A 8 -5.42 14.34 13.83
N GLY A 9 -6.49 13.57 13.60
CA GLY A 9 -7.88 14.05 13.56
C GLY A 9 -8.31 14.58 12.18
N SER A 10 -7.40 14.70 11.22
CA SER A 10 -7.72 14.97 9.82
C SER A 10 -8.06 13.70 9.05
N ARG A 11 -8.60 13.85 7.85
CA ARG A 11 -9.01 12.71 7.01
C ARG A 11 -7.83 11.91 6.42
N ASP A 12 -6.68 12.56 6.22
CA ASP A 12 -5.54 11.97 5.51
C ASP A 12 -4.36 11.63 6.44
N GLY A 13 -4.45 11.99 7.73
CA GLY A 13 -3.41 11.75 8.72
C GLY A 13 -2.09 12.47 8.42
N ARG A 14 -1.20 12.60 9.38
CA ARG A 14 0.08 13.32 9.22
C ARG A 14 1.19 12.39 8.73
N LEU A 15 1.88 12.77 7.64
CA LEU A 15 2.90 11.92 7.06
C LEU A 15 4.13 11.77 7.97
N LEU A 16 4.55 10.52 8.14
CA LEU A 16 5.76 10.10 8.84
C LEU A 16 6.71 9.39 7.89
N LEU A 17 8.01 9.54 8.12
CA LEU A 17 9.01 8.56 7.73
C LEU A 17 9.28 7.64 8.91
N VAL A 18 9.32 6.33 8.66
CA VAL A 18 9.54 5.29 9.67
C VAL A 18 10.90 4.63 9.42
N SER A 19 11.68 4.36 10.45
CA SER A 19 12.99 3.72 10.34
C SER A 19 12.89 2.31 9.77
N ARG A 20 13.99 1.81 9.18
CA ARG A 20 14.07 0.50 8.54
C ARG A 20 13.70 -0.63 9.49
N ASP A 21 14.08 -0.52 10.76
CA ASP A 21 13.77 -1.49 11.82
C ASP A 21 12.38 -1.30 12.45
N LEU A 22 11.58 -0.34 11.96
CA LEU A 22 10.23 -0.01 12.45
C LEU A 22 10.17 0.45 13.91
N ARG A 23 11.27 0.99 14.46
CA ARG A 23 11.33 1.42 15.86
C ARG A 23 11.17 2.92 16.05
N LYS A 24 11.59 3.72 15.08
CA LYS A 24 11.60 5.18 15.16
C LYS A 24 10.80 5.77 14.01
N ALA A 25 10.25 6.95 14.23
CA ALA A 25 9.63 7.75 13.19
C ALA A 25 10.01 9.22 13.36
N VAL A 26 9.88 9.97 12.26
CA VAL A 26 10.01 11.42 12.25
C VAL A 26 8.89 12.01 11.40
N PHE A 27 8.42 13.20 11.77
CA PHE A 27 7.50 13.96 10.94
C PHE A 27 8.18 14.38 9.64
N VAL A 28 7.47 14.24 8.53
CA VAL A 28 7.88 14.85 7.27
C VAL A 28 7.66 16.38 7.34
N PRO A 29 8.49 17.22 6.68
CA PRO A 29 8.30 18.67 6.64
C PRO A 29 6.89 19.08 6.21
N ALA A 30 6.40 20.20 6.75
CA ALA A 30 5.03 20.69 6.50
C ALA A 30 4.72 20.99 5.02
N SER A 31 5.76 21.15 4.17
CA SER A 31 5.60 21.27 2.72
C SER A 31 5.17 19.97 2.04
N MET A 32 5.27 18.82 2.72
CA MET A 32 4.91 17.49 2.25
C MET A 32 4.02 16.81 3.31
N PRO A 33 2.84 17.39 3.61
CA PRO A 33 2.10 17.08 4.83
C PRO A 33 1.46 15.70 4.84
N ARG A 34 1.17 15.12 3.66
CA ARG A 34 0.39 13.89 3.44
C ARG A 34 1.08 13.01 2.40
N LEU A 35 0.85 11.69 2.45
CA LEU A 35 1.42 10.77 1.48
C LEU A 35 0.94 11.07 0.06
N GLN A 36 -0.35 11.40 -0.13
CA GLN A 36 -0.87 11.77 -1.46
C GLN A 36 -0.12 12.97 -2.05
N THR A 37 0.14 14.02 -1.27
CA THR A 37 0.91 15.19 -1.75
C THR A 37 2.33 14.82 -2.17
N VAL A 38 2.94 13.85 -1.48
CA VAL A 38 4.28 13.35 -1.85
C VAL A 38 4.23 12.52 -3.12
N LEU A 39 3.17 11.74 -3.34
CA LEU A 39 2.99 10.96 -4.56
C LEU A 39 2.71 11.87 -5.77
N ASP A 40 1.89 12.90 -5.59
CA ASP A 40 1.53 13.87 -6.65
C ASP A 40 2.74 14.67 -7.18
N ASP A 41 3.83 14.77 -6.41
CA ASP A 41 5.08 15.46 -6.78
C ASP A 41 6.32 14.64 -6.36
N TRP A 42 6.28 13.34 -6.68
CA TRP A 42 7.27 12.37 -6.19
C TRP A 42 8.70 12.73 -6.56
N GLU A 43 8.95 13.13 -7.81
CA GLU A 43 10.28 13.48 -8.30
C GLU A 43 10.92 14.65 -7.52
N ALA A 44 10.11 15.64 -7.12
CA ALA A 44 10.61 16.76 -6.30
C ALA A 44 10.76 16.38 -4.81
N CYS A 45 9.89 15.52 -4.31
CA CYS A 45 9.84 15.15 -2.89
C CYS A 45 10.87 14.08 -2.52
N ALA A 46 11.05 13.06 -3.36
CA ALA A 46 11.79 11.84 -3.04
C ALA A 46 13.24 12.07 -2.61
N PRO A 47 14.06 12.93 -3.28
CA PRO A 47 15.44 13.16 -2.86
C PRO A 47 15.55 13.71 -1.44
N ARG A 48 14.69 14.67 -1.09
CA ARG A 48 14.66 15.30 0.24
C ARG A 48 14.18 14.33 1.32
N LEU A 49 13.23 13.47 0.98
CA LEU A 49 12.74 12.41 1.87
C LEU A 49 13.79 11.32 2.07
N GLU A 50 14.59 10.99 1.07
CA GLU A 50 15.65 9.98 1.18
C GLU A 50 16.80 10.47 2.07
N GLU A 51 17.16 11.75 2.03
CA GLU A 51 18.10 12.36 2.97
C GLU A 51 17.60 12.25 4.42
N LEU A 52 16.34 12.63 4.66
CA LEU A 52 15.71 12.53 5.98
C LEU A 52 15.61 11.08 6.46
N TYR A 53 15.22 10.16 5.58
CA TYR A 53 15.15 8.73 5.87
C TYR A 53 16.53 8.16 6.19
N SER A 54 17.56 8.53 5.44
CA SER A 54 18.94 8.11 5.71
C SER A 54 19.41 8.59 7.07
N ALA A 55 19.21 9.87 7.38
CA ALA A 55 19.56 10.45 8.68
C ALA A 55 18.79 9.80 9.84
N LEU A 56 17.51 9.48 9.65
CA LEU A 56 16.69 8.76 10.64
C LEU A 56 17.29 7.38 10.94
N ASN A 57 17.70 6.64 9.91
CA ASN A 57 18.22 5.29 10.04
C ASN A 57 19.59 5.19 10.72
N VAL A 58 20.36 6.28 10.72
CA VAL A 58 21.65 6.37 11.44
C VAL A 58 21.55 7.11 12.78
N GLY A 59 20.33 7.46 13.22
CA GLY A 59 20.09 8.08 14.53
C GLY A 59 20.53 9.55 14.62
N LEU A 60 20.60 10.27 13.49
CA LEU A 60 21.00 11.69 13.46
C LEU A 60 19.82 12.67 13.61
N ILE A 61 18.59 12.17 13.64
CA ILE A 61 17.38 12.98 13.78
C ILE A 61 17.05 13.14 15.27
N ALA A 62 17.25 14.34 15.80
CA ALA A 62 17.10 14.65 17.22
C ALA A 62 15.64 14.56 17.72
N ASP A 63 14.68 14.86 16.87
CA ASP A 63 13.24 14.83 17.15
C ASP A 63 12.56 13.53 16.71
N ALA A 64 13.34 12.47 16.43
CA ALA A 64 12.80 11.16 16.16
C ALA A 64 12.16 10.56 17.43
N PHE A 65 10.97 9.98 17.27
CA PHE A 65 10.19 9.40 18.35
C PHE A 65 9.95 7.91 18.13
N ASP A 66 9.52 7.19 19.17
CA ASP A 66 9.19 5.76 19.04
C ASP A 66 7.99 5.58 18.12
N PHE A 67 8.12 4.66 17.16
CA PHE A 67 7.04 4.33 16.25
C PHE A 67 6.06 3.34 16.90
N ASP A 68 4.77 3.69 16.93
CA ASP A 68 3.69 2.80 17.36
C ASP A 68 2.73 2.54 16.20
N PRO A 69 2.63 1.29 15.69
CA PRO A 69 1.70 0.96 14.61
C PRO A 69 0.22 1.14 14.98
N ARG A 70 -0.14 1.20 16.27
CA ARG A 70 -1.53 1.45 16.70
C ARG A 70 -1.95 2.91 16.53
N ALA A 71 -0.97 3.82 16.48
CA ALA A 71 -1.21 5.25 16.35
C ALA A 71 -1.40 5.70 14.89
N VAL A 72 -1.19 4.82 13.91
CA VAL A 72 -1.26 5.16 12.48
C VAL A 72 -2.52 4.63 11.82
N MET A 73 -2.90 5.27 10.73
CA MET A 73 -3.94 4.89 9.79
C MET A 73 -3.34 3.98 8.70
N ALA A 74 -4.14 3.56 7.72
CA ALA A 74 -3.58 3.09 6.45
C ALA A 74 -2.65 4.16 5.84
N PRO A 75 -1.58 3.80 5.10
CA PRO A 75 -0.67 4.79 4.51
C PRO A 75 -1.39 5.85 3.67
N LEU A 76 -2.38 5.42 2.87
CA LEU A 76 -3.39 6.26 2.25
C LEU A 76 -4.74 5.90 2.89
N PRO A 77 -5.25 6.69 3.87
CA PRO A 77 -6.55 6.41 4.50
C PRO A 77 -7.71 6.44 3.51
N ARG A 78 -7.53 7.20 2.43
CA ARG A 78 -8.35 7.24 1.25
C ARG A 78 -7.47 7.43 0.03
N ALA A 79 -7.83 6.78 -1.07
CA ALA A 79 -7.14 6.77 -2.34
C ALA A 79 -8.14 7.03 -3.45
N TYR A 80 -7.67 7.63 -4.55
CA TYR A 80 -8.53 7.91 -5.70
C TYR A 80 -8.99 6.63 -6.43
N GLN A 81 -8.25 5.53 -6.28
CA GLN A 81 -8.55 4.25 -6.90
C GLN A 81 -7.99 3.10 -6.07
N TRP A 82 -8.81 2.09 -5.84
CA TRP A 82 -8.39 0.77 -5.37
C TRP A 82 -8.88 -0.31 -6.34
N ALA A 83 -7.95 -0.92 -7.06
CA ALA A 83 -8.23 -1.99 -8.00
C ALA A 83 -7.47 -3.23 -7.55
N ASP A 84 -8.19 -4.34 -7.41
CA ASP A 84 -7.67 -5.57 -6.85
C ASP A 84 -7.74 -6.70 -7.87
N ALA A 85 -6.71 -7.55 -7.88
CA ALA A 85 -6.45 -8.54 -8.90
C ALA A 85 -6.32 -9.94 -8.30
N SER A 86 -7.05 -10.90 -8.88
CA SER A 86 -6.90 -12.32 -8.51
C SER A 86 -5.64 -12.94 -9.15
N ALA A 87 -4.45 -12.49 -8.70
CA ALA A 87 -3.16 -12.89 -9.25
C ALA A 87 -2.74 -14.30 -8.84
N PHE A 88 -3.24 -14.81 -7.71
CA PHE A 88 -2.96 -16.15 -7.21
C PHE A 88 -4.03 -17.14 -7.68
N LEU A 89 -3.85 -17.68 -8.89
CA LEU A 89 -4.83 -18.54 -9.58
C LEU A 89 -5.29 -19.77 -8.78
N ALA A 90 -4.49 -20.21 -7.80
CA ALA A 90 -4.84 -21.29 -6.90
C ALA A 90 -6.13 -21.01 -6.11
N HIS A 91 -6.34 -19.77 -5.65
CA HIS A 91 -7.54 -19.38 -4.92
C HIS A 91 -8.80 -19.63 -5.76
N GLY A 92 -8.87 -19.06 -6.97
CA GLY A 92 -10.02 -19.27 -7.87
C GLY A 92 -10.23 -20.73 -8.27
N ALA A 93 -9.15 -21.51 -8.46
CA ALA A 93 -9.26 -22.94 -8.77
C ALA A 93 -9.82 -23.78 -7.60
N LEU A 94 -9.59 -23.37 -6.35
CA LEU A 94 -10.20 -24.01 -5.19
C LEU A 94 -11.69 -23.66 -5.10
N MET A 95 -12.06 -22.41 -5.38
CA MET A 95 -13.46 -21.98 -5.36
C MET A 95 -14.32 -22.71 -6.39
N GLU A 96 -13.80 -22.91 -7.60
CA GLU A 96 -14.49 -23.67 -8.65
C GLU A 96 -14.77 -25.10 -8.24
N ARG A 97 -13.81 -25.78 -7.60
CA ARG A 97 -13.98 -27.15 -7.12
C ARG A 97 -14.96 -27.22 -5.96
N ALA A 98 -14.92 -26.26 -5.04
CA ALA A 98 -15.77 -26.24 -3.85
C ALA A 98 -17.25 -26.05 -4.21
N TYR A 99 -17.53 -25.27 -5.25
CA TYR A 99 -18.87 -24.91 -5.67
C TYR A 99 -19.36 -25.59 -6.96
N ASP A 100 -18.59 -26.54 -7.50
CA ASP A 100 -18.90 -27.25 -8.77
C ASP A 100 -19.20 -26.27 -9.92
N LEU A 101 -18.33 -25.27 -10.09
CA LEU A 101 -18.48 -24.22 -11.09
C LEU A 101 -17.60 -24.48 -12.32
N ASP A 102 -18.15 -24.21 -13.50
CA ASP A 102 -17.42 -24.17 -14.78
C ASP A 102 -17.31 -22.72 -15.27
N ILE A 103 -16.24 -22.04 -14.84
CA ILE A 103 -15.99 -20.64 -15.17
C ILE A 103 -15.01 -20.57 -16.34
N LYS A 104 -15.44 -19.95 -17.44
CA LYS A 104 -14.55 -19.66 -18.57
C LYS A 104 -13.48 -18.64 -18.17
N LYS A 105 -12.21 -19.01 -18.30
CA LYS A 105 -11.05 -18.14 -18.12
C LYS A 105 -10.30 -17.98 -19.44
N ASP A 106 -10.03 -16.75 -19.84
CA ASP A 106 -9.15 -16.48 -20.96
C ASP A 106 -7.70 -16.51 -20.46
N ALA A 107 -6.90 -17.45 -20.99
CA ALA A 107 -5.53 -17.66 -20.53
C ALA A 107 -4.69 -16.37 -20.70
N GLY A 108 -4.02 -15.95 -19.63
CA GLY A 108 -3.16 -14.77 -19.62
C GLY A 108 -3.90 -13.44 -19.43
N VAL A 109 -5.23 -13.43 -19.34
CA VAL A 109 -6.02 -12.24 -19.02
C VAL A 109 -6.21 -12.18 -17.49
N PRO A 110 -5.67 -11.16 -16.79
CA PRO A 110 -5.87 -11.04 -15.36
C PRO A 110 -7.32 -10.68 -15.03
N ILE A 111 -7.82 -11.20 -13.91
CA ILE A 111 -9.10 -10.81 -13.34
C ILE A 111 -8.82 -9.64 -12.40
N ILE A 112 -9.46 -8.50 -12.63
CA ILE A 112 -9.34 -7.28 -11.82
C ILE A 112 -10.74 -6.76 -11.55
N TYR A 113 -11.00 -6.31 -10.32
CA TYR A 113 -12.21 -5.59 -9.96
C TYR A 113 -11.87 -4.26 -9.28
N GLN A 114 -12.78 -3.30 -9.41
CA GLN A 114 -12.71 -2.00 -8.75
C GLN A 114 -13.46 -2.10 -7.43
N GLY A 115 -12.84 -1.69 -6.33
CA GLY A 115 -13.54 -1.51 -5.07
C GLY A 115 -13.48 -0.08 -4.53
N SER A 116 -13.93 0.08 -3.29
CA SER A 116 -13.91 1.35 -2.56
C SER A 116 -12.51 1.68 -2.08
N GLY A 117 -12.11 2.93 -2.27
CA GLY A 117 -10.82 3.44 -1.84
C GLY A 117 -10.93 4.50 -0.75
N ASP A 118 -12.10 4.75 -0.16
CA ASP A 118 -12.37 5.95 0.62
C ASP A 118 -12.46 5.77 2.15
N ASP A 119 -12.33 4.54 2.65
CA ASP A 119 -12.52 4.20 4.06
C ASP A 119 -11.53 3.14 4.62
N PHE A 120 -10.25 3.21 4.24
CA PHE A 120 -9.25 2.27 4.74
C PHE A 120 -8.94 2.44 6.23
N TYR A 121 -8.86 1.31 6.94
CA TYR A 121 -8.56 1.23 8.37
C TYR A 121 -7.06 1.12 8.65
N GLY A 122 -6.65 1.56 9.84
CA GLY A 122 -5.28 1.39 10.31
C GLY A 122 -4.90 -0.09 10.52
N PRO A 123 -3.61 -0.40 10.53
CA PRO A 123 -3.11 -1.78 10.59
C PRO A 123 -3.39 -2.51 11.91
N CYS A 124 -3.88 -1.79 12.92
CA CYS A 124 -4.26 -2.33 14.23
C CYS A 124 -5.65 -1.87 14.66
N ASP A 125 -6.43 -1.30 13.74
CA ASP A 125 -7.81 -0.89 14.01
C ASP A 125 -8.75 -2.10 13.89
N ASP A 126 -9.79 -2.12 14.71
CA ASP A 126 -10.90 -3.06 14.54
C ASP A 126 -11.69 -2.70 13.28
N TYR A 127 -12.12 -3.70 12.51
CA TYR A 127 -12.98 -3.49 11.35
C TYR A 127 -14.46 -3.61 11.77
N PRO A 128 -15.28 -2.54 11.65
CA PRO A 128 -16.64 -2.54 12.14
C PRO A 128 -17.56 -3.32 11.18
N VAL A 129 -17.92 -4.52 11.61
CA VAL A 129 -18.86 -5.41 10.92
C VAL A 129 -20.18 -5.48 11.70
N PRO A 130 -21.33 -5.66 11.03
CA PRO A 130 -22.63 -5.77 11.71
C PRO A 130 -22.74 -6.96 12.68
N GLY A 131 -22.03 -8.07 12.40
CA GLY A 131 -22.03 -9.28 13.21
C GLY A 131 -21.30 -10.44 12.52
N GLU A 132 -20.91 -11.45 13.30
CA GLU A 132 -20.20 -12.65 12.80
C GLU A 132 -21.08 -13.56 11.92
N ASP A 133 -22.40 -13.42 12.01
CA ASP A 133 -23.37 -14.13 11.18
C ASP A 133 -23.31 -13.74 9.69
N GLN A 134 -22.54 -12.70 9.33
CA GLN A 134 -22.29 -12.27 7.96
C GLN A 134 -21.20 -13.07 7.22
N HIS A 135 -20.66 -14.13 7.83
CA HIS A 135 -19.59 -14.96 7.24
C HIS A 135 -18.34 -14.14 6.83
N ILE A 136 -17.91 -13.27 7.73
CA ILE A 136 -16.73 -12.41 7.54
C ILE A 136 -15.50 -13.27 7.25
N ASP A 137 -14.69 -12.84 6.28
CA ASP A 137 -13.44 -13.47 5.89
C ASP A 137 -12.30 -12.43 5.83
N PHE A 138 -11.07 -12.89 5.65
CA PHE A 138 -9.90 -12.04 5.46
C PHE A 138 -9.07 -12.51 4.26
N GLU A 139 -8.47 -11.56 3.56
CA GLU A 139 -7.54 -11.83 2.47
C GLU A 139 -6.21 -11.12 2.71
N GLY A 140 -5.14 -11.90 2.82
CA GLY A 140 -3.79 -11.40 2.99
C GLY A 140 -3.16 -11.17 1.62
N GLU A 141 -2.88 -9.91 1.30
CA GLU A 141 -2.45 -9.52 -0.05
C GLU A 141 -1.21 -8.62 -0.07
N VAL A 142 -0.74 -8.34 -1.29
CA VAL A 142 0.30 -7.35 -1.55
C VAL A 142 -0.24 -6.35 -2.56
N ALA A 143 -0.29 -5.08 -2.14
CA ALA A 143 -0.65 -3.97 -2.99
C ALA A 143 0.59 -3.19 -3.44
N VAL A 144 0.46 -2.53 -4.59
CA VAL A 144 1.43 -1.55 -5.10
C VAL A 144 0.73 -0.21 -5.28
N VAL A 145 1.41 0.87 -4.90
CA VAL A 145 0.99 2.24 -5.25
C VAL A 145 1.79 2.65 -6.46
N LEU A 146 1.09 3.05 -7.52
CA LEU A 146 1.69 3.46 -8.78
C LEU A 146 1.76 4.97 -8.87
N ASP A 147 2.75 5.46 -9.62
CA ASP A 147 2.74 6.82 -10.17
C ASP A 147 1.73 6.91 -11.33
N ASP A 148 1.62 8.06 -11.97
CA ASP A 148 0.78 8.25 -13.15
C ASP A 148 1.08 7.20 -14.24
N VAL A 149 0.06 6.40 -14.59
CA VAL A 149 0.15 5.36 -15.62
C VAL A 149 -0.58 5.80 -16.88
N PRO A 150 0.13 6.05 -18.00
CA PRO A 150 -0.52 6.39 -19.26
C PRO A 150 -1.42 5.25 -19.76
N LEU A 151 -2.55 5.64 -20.35
CA LEU A 151 -3.45 4.70 -21.01
C LEU A 151 -2.70 3.90 -22.09
N GLY A 152 -2.84 2.57 -22.06
CA GLY A 152 -2.23 1.68 -23.05
C GLY A 152 -0.75 1.37 -22.83
N VAL A 153 -0.20 1.65 -21.64
CA VAL A 153 1.16 1.24 -21.27
C VAL A 153 1.36 -0.26 -21.55
N GLN A 154 2.52 -0.60 -22.11
CA GLN A 154 2.92 -1.98 -22.36
C GLN A 154 3.92 -2.43 -21.30
N PRO A 155 3.90 -3.71 -20.88
CA PRO A 155 4.94 -4.22 -19.99
C PRO A 155 6.31 -4.10 -20.67
N PRO A 156 7.39 -3.83 -19.90
CA PRO A 156 8.73 -3.93 -20.46
C PRO A 156 8.97 -5.34 -21.00
N PRO A 157 9.83 -5.51 -22.02
CA PRO A 157 10.17 -6.83 -22.51
C PRO A 157 10.72 -7.69 -21.37
N PRO A 158 10.47 -9.02 -21.37
CA PRO A 158 11.00 -9.90 -20.35
C PRO A 158 12.53 -9.74 -20.29
N PRO A 159 13.14 -9.81 -19.10
CA PRO A 159 14.59 -9.74 -18.98
C PRO A 159 15.20 -10.81 -19.90
N LEU A 160 16.16 -10.40 -20.73
CA LEU A 160 16.90 -11.33 -21.59
C LEU A 160 17.38 -12.47 -20.71
N ALA A 161 17.01 -13.71 -21.05
CA ALA A 161 17.51 -14.88 -20.34
C ALA A 161 19.03 -14.79 -20.35
N THR A 162 19.63 -14.50 -19.19
CA THR A 162 21.06 -14.64 -19.01
C THR A 162 21.31 -16.13 -19.18
N SER A 163 21.79 -16.52 -20.35
CA SER A 163 22.34 -17.84 -20.58
C SER A 163 23.42 -18.02 -19.51
N ALA A 164 23.10 -18.77 -18.47
CA ALA A 164 24.10 -19.26 -17.55
C ALA A 164 24.99 -20.19 -18.39
N CYS A 165 26.18 -19.69 -18.75
CA CYS A 165 27.30 -20.54 -19.16
C CYS A 165 27.83 -21.30 -17.94
#